data_AF-A0A7V5UK37-F1
#
_entry.id   AF-A0A7V5UK37-F1
#
_cell.length_a   1.000
_cell.length_b   1.000
_cell.length_c   1.000
_cell.angle_alpha   90.00
_cell.angle_beta   90.00
_cell.angle_gamma   90.00
#
_symmetry.space_group_name_H-M   'P 1'
#
loop_
_entity.id
_entity.type
_entity.pdbx_description
1 polymer ?
#
loop_
_entity_poly.entity_id
_entity_poly.type
_entity_poly.pdbx_seq_one_letter_code
_entity_poly.pdbx_strand_id
1 'polypeptide(L)'
;VEVQSVLKLFLRRTVTERELVVVATARADLMSLGEAFDEELALLLSTFSVRLPSLAERPGDIPLVAQHVLEETLGEAASDLCGFETSALDRMASYAWPENVAELAEVVGQAVAMAEGPLIRADALPELFDYADDAALHPRREFEPIQLDGWLEEIERELLRRALLAARGNKTEAARLLGVSRQRVIRRAAQWGLEPWSASSDE
;
A
#
# COMPACT_ATOMS: atom_id res chain seq x y z
N VAL A 1 37.40 7.19 -26.01
CA VAL A 1 38.84 6.91 -25.85
C VAL A 1 39.46 7.62 -24.64
N GLU A 2 38.85 8.66 -24.05
CA GLU A 2 39.47 9.39 -22.91
C GLU A 2 39.05 8.96 -21.49
N VAL A 3 37.98 8.18 -21.29
CA VAL A 3 37.54 7.81 -19.92
C VAL A 3 38.33 6.62 -19.36
N GLN A 4 38.76 5.66 -20.20
CA GLN A 4 39.66 4.57 -19.77
C GLN A 4 41.07 5.04 -19.37
N SER A 5 41.45 6.26 -19.75
CA SER A 5 42.77 6.82 -19.45
C SER A 5 42.85 7.43 -18.04
N VAL A 6 41.73 7.89 -17.48
CA VAL A 6 41.70 8.52 -16.15
C VAL A 6 41.70 7.47 -15.03
N LEU A 7 41.04 6.33 -15.23
CA LEU A 7 41.11 5.20 -14.28
C LEU A 7 42.52 4.58 -14.20
N LYS A 8 43.30 4.62 -15.28
CA LYS A 8 44.72 4.21 -15.27
C LYS A 8 45.64 5.18 -14.53
N LEU A 9 45.21 6.43 -14.27
CA LEU A 9 46.04 7.45 -13.63
C LEU A 9 46.00 7.36 -12.10
N PHE A 10 44.92 6.84 -11.50
CA PHE A 10 44.83 6.65 -10.04
C PHE A 10 45.48 5.35 -9.54
N LEU A 11 45.80 4.40 -10.42
CA LEU A 11 46.42 3.10 -10.07
C LEU A 11 47.91 3.00 -10.44
N ARG A 12 48.58 4.13 -10.73
CA ARG A 12 50.02 4.18 -11.06
C ARG A 12 50.91 4.66 -9.93
N ARG A 13 50.62 4.25 -8.70
CA ARG A 13 51.67 3.87 -7.76
C ARG A 13 51.59 2.36 -7.64
N THR A 14 52.69 1.68 -7.95
CA THR A 14 52.94 0.31 -7.51
C THR A 14 52.84 0.31 -5.99
N VAL A 15 51.62 0.10 -5.51
CA VAL A 15 51.37 -0.31 -4.14
C VAL A 15 51.94 -1.72 -4.09
N THR A 16 53.07 -1.87 -3.40
CA THR A 16 53.58 -3.14 -2.86
C THR A 16 52.38 -4.03 -2.52
N GLU A 17 52.28 -5.26 -3.02
CA GLU A 17 51.13 -6.17 -2.83
C GLU A 17 50.39 -5.91 -1.50
N ARG A 18 49.26 -5.20 -1.57
CA ARG A 18 48.40 -4.96 -0.42
C ARG A 18 47.07 -5.64 -0.71
N GLU A 19 46.70 -6.52 0.20
CA GLU A 19 45.36 -7.08 0.24
C GLU A 19 44.39 -5.97 0.65
N LEU A 20 43.39 -5.71 -0.20
CA LEU A 20 42.30 -4.78 0.08
C LEU A 20 41.04 -5.59 0.31
N VAL A 21 40.44 -5.43 1.49
CA VAL A 21 39.11 -5.96 1.80
C VAL A 21 38.11 -4.81 1.64
N VAL A 22 37.11 -5.00 0.79
CA VAL A 22 36.07 -4.00 0.51
C VAL A 22 34.77 -4.46 1.17
N VAL A 23 34.14 -3.55 1.93
CA VAL A 23 32.77 -3.71 2.45
C VAL A 23 31.94 -2.54 1.91
N ALA A 24 30.79 -2.86 1.32
CA ALA A 24 29.88 -1.88 0.74
C ALA A 24 28.44 -2.13 1.23
N THR A 25 27.63 -1.09 1.22
CA THR A 25 26.20 -1.15 1.55
C THR A 25 25.39 -0.58 0.39
N ALA A 26 24.19 -1.14 0.16
CA ALA A 26 23.27 -0.69 -0.88
C ALA A 26 21.83 -0.76 -0.36
N ARG A 27 20.97 0.18 -0.81
CA ARG A 27 19.54 0.21 -0.46
C ARG A 27 18.70 -0.71 -1.35
N ALA A 28 19.22 -1.09 -2.50
CA ALA A 28 18.59 -1.96 -3.47
C ALA A 28 19.55 -3.08 -3.86
N ASP A 29 19.00 -4.17 -4.40
CA ASP A 29 19.80 -5.24 -4.97
C ASP A 29 20.52 -4.71 -6.22
N LEU A 30 21.86 -4.72 -6.20
CA LEU A 30 22.69 -4.22 -7.29
C LEU A 30 22.44 -4.99 -8.60
N MET A 31 22.11 -6.28 -8.52
CA MET A 31 21.81 -7.10 -9.70
C MET A 31 20.48 -6.72 -10.35
N SER A 32 19.58 -6.06 -9.62
CA SER A 32 18.27 -5.61 -10.12
C SER A 32 18.32 -4.27 -10.86
N LEU A 33 19.43 -3.55 -10.78
CA LEU A 33 19.55 -2.18 -11.31
C LEU A 33 19.77 -2.14 -12.84
N GLY A 34 20.11 -3.28 -13.46
CA GLY A 34 20.32 -3.37 -14.91
C GLY A 34 21.32 -2.32 -15.41
N GLU A 35 20.96 -1.59 -16.47
CA GLU A 35 21.82 -0.55 -17.07
C GLU A 35 22.09 0.66 -16.15
N ALA A 36 21.35 0.81 -15.04
CA ALA A 36 21.58 1.91 -14.09
C ALA A 36 22.84 1.71 -13.24
N PHE A 37 23.43 0.51 -13.26
CA PHE A 37 24.65 0.20 -12.53
C PHE A 37 25.61 -0.67 -13.36
N ASP A 38 26.91 -0.53 -13.13
CA ASP A 38 27.91 -1.31 -13.85
C ASP A 38 27.82 -2.79 -13.45
N GLU A 39 27.51 -3.65 -14.43
CA GLU A 39 27.24 -5.07 -14.23
C GLU A 39 28.47 -5.83 -13.69
N GLU A 40 29.68 -5.48 -14.15
CA GLU A 40 30.92 -6.11 -13.70
C GLU A 40 31.20 -5.77 -12.24
N LEU A 41 31.00 -4.51 -11.85
CA LEU A 41 31.11 -4.07 -10.47
C LEU A 41 30.02 -4.67 -9.57
N ALA A 42 28.78 -4.79 -10.04
CA ALA A 42 27.69 -5.42 -9.28
C ALA A 42 28.04 -6.87 -8.94
N LEU A 43 28.58 -7.62 -9.90
CA LEU A 43 28.99 -9.00 -9.70
C LEU A 43 30.12 -9.11 -8.66
N LEU A 44 31.13 -8.23 -8.74
CA LEU A 44 32.25 -8.21 -7.80
C LEU A 44 31.79 -7.90 -6.37
N LEU A 45 30.93 -6.88 -6.20
CA LEU A 45 30.43 -6.46 -4.89
C LEU A 45 29.40 -7.45 -4.30
N SER A 46 28.68 -8.18 -5.14
CA SER A 46 27.63 -9.12 -4.72
C SER A 46 28.12 -10.55 -4.51
N THR A 47 29.45 -10.79 -4.55
CA THR A 47 30.05 -12.12 -4.33
C THR A 47 29.63 -12.76 -3.01
N PHE A 48 29.52 -11.96 -1.95
CA PHE A 48 28.94 -12.35 -0.67
C PHE A 48 28.11 -11.20 -0.12
N SER A 49 26.79 -11.33 -0.19
CA SER A 49 25.86 -10.32 0.29
C SER A 49 25.18 -10.78 1.58
N VAL A 50 25.09 -9.86 2.53
CA VAL A 50 24.31 -10.04 3.76
C VAL A 50 23.06 -9.19 3.63
N ARG A 51 21.89 -9.84 3.51
CA ARG A 51 20.61 -9.16 3.53
C ARG A 51 20.29 -8.73 4.96
N LEU A 52 20.11 -7.43 5.18
CA LEU A 52 19.58 -6.90 6.43
C LEU A 52 18.04 -6.83 6.33
N PRO A 53 17.30 -7.58 7.17
CA PRO A 53 15.84 -7.50 7.17
C PRO A 53 15.38 -6.12 7.63
N SER A 54 14.26 -5.65 7.08
CA SER A 54 13.63 -4.41 7.56
C SER A 54 13.06 -4.61 8.96
N LEU A 55 12.80 -3.52 9.70
CA LEU A 55 12.22 -3.63 11.05
C LEU A 55 10.87 -4.39 11.05
N ALA A 56 10.06 -4.23 10.01
CA ALA A 56 8.79 -4.94 9.85
C ALA A 56 8.95 -6.46 9.63
N GLU A 57 10.10 -6.92 9.13
CA GLU A 57 10.40 -8.35 8.98
C GLU A 57 10.87 -9.00 10.29
N ARG A 58 11.12 -8.19 11.33
CA ARG A 58 11.59 -8.63 12.65
C ARG A 58 10.87 -7.90 13.79
N PRO A 59 9.53 -8.05 13.90
CA PRO A 59 8.77 -7.33 14.91
C PRO A 59 9.18 -7.69 16.35
N GLY A 60 9.72 -8.89 16.58
CA GLY A 60 10.24 -9.31 17.89
C GLY A 60 11.45 -8.51 18.38
N ASP A 61 12.18 -7.83 17.49
CA ASP A 61 13.33 -7.00 17.86
C ASP A 61 12.90 -5.57 18.24
N ILE A 62 11.68 -5.14 17.88
CA ILE A 62 11.21 -3.76 18.08
C ILE A 62 11.31 -3.32 19.54
N PRO A 63 10.89 -4.11 20.55
CA PRO A 63 11.02 -3.68 21.95
C PRO A 63 12.46 -3.37 22.35
N LEU A 64 13.42 -4.19 21.91
CA LEU A 64 14.83 -4.01 22.25
C LEU A 64 15.42 -2.80 21.52
N VAL A 65 15.13 -2.64 20.23
CA VAL A 65 15.62 -1.50 19.44
C VAL A 65 15.00 -0.20 19.94
N ALA A 66 13.70 -0.17 20.22
CA ALA A 66 13.00 1.00 20.77
C ALA A 66 13.57 1.41 22.13
N GLN A 67 13.85 0.44 23.01
CA GLN A 67 14.49 0.72 24.30
C GLN A 67 15.88 1.32 24.14
N HIS A 68 16.70 0.78 23.24
CA HIS A 68 18.03 1.32 22.97
C HIS A 68 17.97 2.75 22.45
N VAL A 69 17.08 3.03 21.49
CA VAL A 69 16.86 4.36 20.93
C VAL A 69 16.35 5.34 22.01
N LEU A 70 15.47 4.88 22.91
CA LEU A 70 15.00 5.66 24.04
C LEU A 70 16.16 6.08 24.96
N GLU A 71 17.02 5.13 25.32
CA GLU A 71 18.21 5.38 26.14
C GLU A 71 19.19 6.36 25.47
N GLU A 72 19.44 6.21 24.16
CA GLU A 72 20.24 7.16 23.40
C GLU A 72 19.62 8.57 23.36
N THR A 73 18.29 8.65 23.27
CA THR A 73 17.54 9.93 23.20
C THR A 73 17.54 10.66 24.53
N LEU A 74 17.40 9.94 25.65
CA LEU A 74 17.44 10.51 27.00
C LEU A 74 18.86 10.86 27.44
N GLY A 75 19.86 10.14 26.91
CA GLY A 75 21.27 10.32 27.26
C GLY A 75 21.54 10.07 28.75
N GLU A 76 22.44 10.85 29.35
CA GLU A 76 22.77 10.76 30.78
C GLU A 76 21.75 11.50 31.69
N ALA A 77 20.71 12.11 31.12
CA ALA A 77 19.73 12.84 31.91
C ALA A 77 18.91 11.86 32.74
N ALA A 78 18.82 12.11 34.05
CA ALA A 78 17.90 11.40 34.93
C ALA A 78 16.45 11.80 34.60
N SER A 79 15.91 11.21 33.54
CA SER A 79 14.48 11.22 33.26
C SER A 79 13.83 10.09 34.05
N ASP A 80 12.67 10.36 34.65
CA ASP A 80 11.84 9.31 35.26
C ASP A 80 11.32 8.31 34.20
N LEU A 81 11.40 8.68 32.91
CA LEU A 81 11.03 7.85 31.77
C LEU A 81 12.03 6.70 31.60
N CYS A 82 11.57 5.47 31.80
CA CYS A 82 12.43 4.28 31.84
C CYS A 82 12.08 3.21 30.79
N GLY A 83 11.01 3.40 30.02
CA GLY A 83 10.63 2.43 28.99
C GLY A 83 9.26 2.68 28.38
N PHE A 84 8.67 1.61 27.86
CA PHE A 84 7.38 1.62 27.16
C PHE A 84 6.36 0.74 27.89
N GLU A 85 5.10 1.13 27.83
CA GLU A 85 3.97 0.28 28.20
C GLU A 85 3.77 -0.81 27.12
N THR A 86 3.27 -1.99 27.52
CA THR A 86 3.05 -3.11 26.60
C THR A 86 2.15 -2.73 25.43
N SER A 87 1.10 -1.93 25.66
CA SER A 87 0.21 -1.45 24.60
C SER A 87 0.90 -0.54 23.57
N ALA A 88 1.91 0.24 23.99
CA ALA A 88 2.69 1.05 23.05
C ALA A 88 3.59 0.16 22.19
N LEU A 89 4.25 -0.83 22.80
CA LEU A 89 5.09 -1.80 22.09
C LEU A 89 4.29 -2.64 21.10
N ASP A 90 3.07 -3.05 21.47
CA ASP A 90 2.19 -3.81 20.59
C ASP A 90 1.81 -3.00 19.34
N ARG A 91 1.45 -1.71 19.51
CA ARG A 91 1.16 -0.81 18.37
C ARG A 91 2.40 -0.61 17.49
N MET A 92 3.56 -0.41 18.10
CA MET A 92 4.84 -0.30 17.41
C MET A 92 5.19 -1.58 16.65
N ALA A 93 4.87 -2.76 17.20
CA ALA A 93 5.13 -4.04 16.58
C ALA A 93 4.23 -4.35 15.37
N SER A 94 3.01 -3.80 15.35
CA SER A 94 2.08 -3.96 14.22
C SER A 94 2.34 -2.99 13.06
N TYR A 95 3.16 -1.97 13.26
CA TYR A 95 3.41 -0.94 12.24
C TYR A 95 4.44 -1.39 11.20
N ALA A 96 4.30 -0.91 9.96
CA ALA A 96 5.07 -1.38 8.81
C ALA A 96 6.46 -0.74 8.67
N TRP A 97 6.76 0.32 9.43
CA TRP A 97 8.06 1.01 9.47
C TRP A 97 8.69 1.27 8.08
N PRO A 98 8.02 2.02 7.18
CA PRO A 98 8.54 2.34 5.84
C PRO A 98 9.95 2.94 5.84
N GLU A 99 10.33 3.75 6.83
CA GLU A 99 11.71 4.27 6.95
C GLU A 99 12.54 3.55 8.02
N ASN A 100 12.08 2.36 8.45
CA ASN A 100 12.82 1.41 9.28
C ASN A 100 13.28 2.06 10.60
N VAL A 101 14.51 1.80 11.05
CA VAL A 101 15.05 2.35 12.31
C VAL A 101 15.09 3.89 12.34
N ALA A 102 15.18 4.56 11.18
CA ALA A 102 15.19 6.02 11.15
C ALA A 102 13.84 6.60 11.57
N GLU A 103 12.73 6.02 11.08
CA GLU A 103 11.38 6.39 11.51
C GLU A 103 11.14 6.04 12.98
N LEU A 104 11.63 4.87 13.43
CA LEU A 104 11.56 4.48 14.84
C LEU A 104 12.23 5.51 15.75
N ALA A 105 13.40 6.02 15.37
CA ALA A 105 14.11 7.05 16.13
C ALA A 105 13.31 8.36 16.22
N GLU A 106 12.72 8.80 15.11
CA GLU A 106 11.86 9.99 15.09
C GLU A 106 10.62 9.79 15.97
N VAL A 107 9.95 8.65 15.83
CA VAL A 107 8.77 8.28 16.63
C VAL A 107 9.08 8.28 18.12
N VAL A 108 10.20 7.64 18.52
CA VAL A 108 10.62 7.60 19.92
C VAL A 108 10.96 8.99 20.43
N GLY A 109 11.66 9.82 19.64
CA GLY A 109 11.96 11.20 19.99
C GLY A 109 10.70 12.04 20.25
N GLN A 110 9.68 11.90 19.40
CA GLN A 110 8.39 12.56 19.58
C GLN A 110 7.64 12.01 20.80
N ALA A 111 7.64 10.69 20.99
CA ALA A 111 6.99 10.06 22.13
C ALA A 111 7.62 10.47 23.46
N VAL A 112 8.95 10.62 23.53
CA VAL A 112 9.66 11.16 24.71
C VAL A 112 9.21 12.59 25.01
N ALA A 113 9.02 13.42 23.99
CA ALA A 113 8.56 14.80 24.17
C ALA A 113 7.10 14.91 24.67
N MET A 114 6.28 13.89 24.38
CA MET A 114 4.87 13.82 24.78
C MET A 114 4.61 12.96 26.02
N ALA A 115 5.60 12.21 26.48
CA ALA A 115 5.44 11.25 27.56
C ALA A 115 5.14 11.93 28.89
N GLU A 116 4.07 11.48 29.54
CA GLU A 116 3.73 11.86 30.91
C GLU A 116 3.97 10.67 31.84
N GLY A 117 4.96 10.80 32.73
CA GLY A 117 5.30 9.78 33.73
C GLY A 117 6.44 8.85 33.29
N PRO A 118 6.57 7.68 33.94
CA PRO A 118 7.77 6.86 33.83
C PRO A 118 7.78 5.91 32.62
N LEU A 119 6.65 5.75 31.91
CA LEU A 119 6.55 4.85 30.77
C LEU A 119 5.87 5.56 29.60
N ILE A 120 6.38 5.36 28.39
CA ILE A 120 5.74 5.79 27.15
C ILE A 120 4.50 4.93 26.94
N ARG A 121 3.34 5.59 26.98
CA ARG A 121 2.02 5.01 26.79
C ARG A 121 1.61 5.11 25.32
N ALA A 122 0.57 4.37 24.94
CA ALA A 122 0.11 4.32 23.55
C ALA A 122 -0.48 5.65 23.04
N ASP A 123 -0.90 6.54 23.95
CA ASP A 123 -1.43 7.88 23.69
C ASP A 123 -0.32 8.93 23.46
N ALA A 124 0.90 8.66 23.91
CA ALA A 124 2.08 9.48 23.64
C ALA A 124 2.72 9.16 22.28
N LEU A 125 2.28 8.10 21.59
CA LEU A 125 2.74 7.78 20.24
C LEU A 125 2.15 8.77 19.22
N PRO A 126 2.87 9.11 18.13
CA PRO A 126 2.38 10.04 17.11
C PRO A 126 1.10 9.57 16.39
N GLU A 127 0.34 10.51 15.83
CA GLU A 127 -0.92 10.23 15.10
C GLU A 127 -0.77 9.26 13.92
N LEU A 128 0.45 9.03 13.42
CA LEU A 128 0.73 8.04 12.36
C LEU A 128 0.25 6.62 12.73
N PHE A 129 0.24 6.29 14.02
CA PHE A 129 -0.31 5.01 14.50
C PHE A 129 -1.83 4.97 14.43
N ASP A 130 -2.52 6.11 14.58
CA ASP A 130 -3.98 6.18 14.47
C ASP A 130 -4.41 5.98 13.00
N TYR A 131 -3.68 6.55 12.04
CA TYR A 131 -3.93 6.31 10.62
C TYR A 131 -3.65 4.86 10.22
N ALA A 132 -2.64 4.23 10.82
CA ALA A 132 -2.35 2.81 10.59
C ALA A 132 -3.45 1.90 11.16
N ASP A 133 -3.94 2.21 12.36
CA ASP A 133 -5.03 1.48 12.99
C ASP A 133 -6.35 1.67 12.23
N ASP A 134 -6.67 2.87 11.74
CA ASP A 134 -7.83 3.13 10.89
C ASP A 134 -7.75 2.35 9.57
N ALA A 135 -6.58 2.31 8.94
CA ALA A 135 -6.35 1.53 7.73
C ALA A 135 -6.48 0.01 7.99
N ALA A 136 -6.12 -0.48 9.18
CA ALA A 136 -6.29 -1.87 9.58
C ALA A 136 -7.76 -2.23 9.89
N LEU A 137 -8.53 -1.29 10.47
CA LEU A 137 -9.96 -1.43 10.74
C LEU A 137 -10.82 -1.30 9.47
N HIS A 138 -10.32 -0.55 8.49
CA HIS A 138 -10.94 -0.34 7.18
C HIS A 138 -10.02 -0.85 6.07
N PRO A 139 -9.76 -2.17 6.00
CA PRO A 139 -8.96 -2.73 4.93
C PRO A 139 -9.56 -2.27 3.61
N ARG A 140 -8.73 -1.68 2.74
CA ARG A 140 -9.17 -1.24 1.41
C ARG A 140 -9.98 -2.37 0.80
N ARG A 141 -11.28 -2.17 0.62
CA ARG A 141 -12.11 -3.10 -0.14
C ARG A 141 -11.36 -3.35 -1.44
N GLU A 142 -11.02 -4.61 -1.69
CA GLU A 142 -10.52 -5.02 -2.98
C GLU A 142 -11.45 -4.39 -4.01
N PHE A 143 -10.86 -3.67 -4.96
CA PHE A 143 -11.62 -2.92 -5.93
C PHE A 143 -12.35 -3.94 -6.81
N GLU A 144 -13.56 -4.34 -6.40
CA GLU A 144 -14.41 -5.16 -7.25
C GLU A 144 -14.68 -4.32 -8.49
N PRO A 145 -14.27 -4.79 -9.68
CA PRO A 145 -14.47 -4.03 -10.89
C PRO A 145 -15.97 -3.84 -11.08
N ILE A 146 -16.43 -2.59 -10.93
CA ILE A 146 -17.83 -2.22 -11.14
C ILE A 146 -18.20 -2.62 -12.57
N GLN A 147 -18.99 -3.68 -12.71
CA GLN A 147 -19.54 -4.12 -13.99
C GLN A 147 -20.67 -3.16 -14.40
N LEU A 148 -20.27 -1.96 -14.84
CA LEU A 148 -21.17 -0.85 -15.17
C LEU A 148 -22.24 -1.29 -16.17
N ASP A 149 -21.84 -2.04 -17.21
CA ASP A 149 -22.77 -2.50 -18.25
C ASP A 149 -23.86 -3.42 -17.69
N GLY A 150 -23.50 -4.35 -16.78
CA GLY A 150 -24.49 -5.24 -16.13
C GLY A 150 -25.49 -4.47 -15.27
N TRP A 151 -25.01 -3.49 -14.50
CA TRP A 151 -25.86 -2.61 -13.68
C TRP A 151 -26.81 -1.76 -14.52
N LEU A 152 -26.31 -1.18 -15.62
CA LEU A 152 -27.13 -0.39 -16.54
C LEU A 152 -28.17 -1.27 -17.25
N GLU A 153 -27.83 -2.51 -17.60
CA GLU A 153 -28.78 -3.46 -18.17
C GLU A 153 -29.91 -3.82 -17.19
N GLU A 154 -29.60 -4.02 -15.91
CA GLU A 154 -30.62 -4.30 -14.90
C GLU A 154 -31.58 -3.13 -14.68
N ILE A 155 -31.04 -1.91 -14.59
CA ILE A 155 -31.84 -0.69 -14.47
C ILE A 155 -32.70 -0.49 -15.72
N GLU A 156 -32.12 -0.64 -16.92
CA GLU A 156 -32.85 -0.50 -18.18
C GLU A 156 -33.97 -1.56 -18.30
N ARG A 157 -33.70 -2.80 -17.89
CA ARG A 157 -34.68 -3.89 -17.89
C ARG A 157 -35.87 -3.60 -16.97
N GLU A 158 -35.60 -3.14 -15.74
CA GLU A 158 -36.66 -2.82 -14.77
C GLU A 158 -37.51 -1.62 -15.22
N LEU A 159 -36.88 -0.56 -15.73
CA LEU A 159 -37.59 0.59 -16.27
C LEU A 159 -38.44 0.22 -17.49
N LEU A 160 -37.91 -0.61 -18.38
CA LEU A 160 -38.64 -1.11 -19.54
C LEU A 160 -39.86 -1.94 -19.14
N ARG A 161 -39.70 -2.83 -18.14
CA ARG A 161 -40.79 -3.63 -17.59
C ARG A 161 -41.90 -2.75 -17.00
N ARG A 162 -41.54 -1.76 -16.17
CA ARG A 162 -42.52 -0.83 -15.56
C ARG A 162 -43.28 -0.03 -16.61
N ALA A 163 -42.59 0.48 -17.62
CA ALA A 163 -43.22 1.24 -18.70
C ALA A 163 -44.16 0.38 -19.55
N LEU A 164 -43.78 -0.87 -19.85
CA LEU A 164 -44.65 -1.81 -20.56
C LEU A 164 -45.90 -2.18 -19.76
N LEU A 165 -45.79 -2.36 -18.44
CA LEU A 165 -46.93 -2.60 -17.56
C LEU A 165 -47.87 -1.39 -17.51
N ALA A 166 -47.33 -0.18 -17.32
CA ALA A 166 -48.11 1.05 -17.29
C ALA A 166 -48.83 1.32 -18.64
N ALA A 167 -48.17 0.97 -19.75
CA ALA A 167 -48.72 1.09 -21.10
C ALA A 167 -49.58 -0.11 -21.53
N ARG A 168 -49.87 -1.08 -20.64
CA ARG A 168 -50.61 -2.31 -20.93
C ARG A 168 -50.11 -3.05 -22.19
N GLY A 169 -48.80 -3.13 -22.34
CA GLY A 169 -48.15 -3.78 -23.49
C GLY A 169 -48.06 -2.95 -24.76
N ASN A 170 -48.60 -1.72 -24.79
CA ASN A 170 -48.45 -0.83 -25.94
C ASN A 170 -47.01 -0.29 -26.03
N LYS A 171 -46.22 -0.85 -26.95
CA LYS A 171 -44.81 -0.52 -27.15
C LYS A 171 -44.55 0.93 -27.59
N THR A 172 -45.52 1.56 -28.27
CA THR A 172 -45.41 2.98 -28.67
C THR A 172 -45.60 3.89 -27.47
N GLU A 173 -46.56 3.57 -26.60
CA GLU A 173 -46.83 4.35 -25.40
C GLU A 173 -45.75 4.13 -24.33
N ALA A 174 -45.24 2.90 -24.16
CA ALA A 174 -44.09 2.63 -23.30
C ALA A 174 -42.83 3.40 -23.74
N ALA A 175 -42.61 3.51 -25.05
CA ALA A 175 -41.51 4.31 -25.61
C ALA A 175 -41.66 5.81 -25.30
N ARG A 176 -42.90 6.33 -25.36
CA ARG A 176 -43.22 7.71 -24.97
C ARG A 176 -42.96 7.95 -23.48
N LEU A 177 -43.37 7.03 -22.60
CA LEU A 177 -43.14 7.11 -21.15
C LEU A 177 -41.65 7.08 -20.77
N LEU A 178 -40.85 6.32 -21.52
CA LEU A 178 -39.41 6.20 -21.29
C LEU A 178 -38.58 7.27 -22.03
N GLY A 179 -39.18 8.06 -22.91
CA GLY A 179 -38.46 9.05 -23.72
C GLY A 179 -37.49 8.44 -24.73
N VAL A 180 -37.74 7.22 -25.22
CA VAL A 180 -36.86 6.50 -26.16
C VAL A 180 -37.59 6.14 -27.46
N SER A 181 -36.85 5.67 -28.46
CA SER A 181 -37.47 5.23 -29.71
C SER A 181 -38.26 3.93 -29.54
N ARG A 182 -39.37 3.81 -30.28
CA ARG A 182 -40.18 2.58 -30.34
C ARG A 182 -39.35 1.36 -30.72
N GLN A 183 -38.41 1.51 -31.66
CA GLN A 183 -37.52 0.43 -32.09
C GLN A 183 -36.60 -0.06 -30.96
N ARG A 184 -36.11 0.84 -30.10
CA ARG A 184 -35.29 0.47 -28.93
C ARG A 184 -36.11 -0.39 -27.96
N VAL A 185 -37.34 0.00 -27.67
CA VAL A 185 -38.27 -0.75 -26.81
C VAL A 185 -38.56 -2.13 -27.38
N ILE A 186 -38.86 -2.24 -28.68
CA ILE A 186 -39.13 -3.53 -29.33
C ILE A 186 -37.92 -4.46 -29.22
N ARG A 187 -36.72 -3.97 -29.55
CA ARG A 187 -35.48 -4.75 -29.52
C ARG A 187 -35.14 -5.23 -28.12
N ARG A 188 -35.18 -4.34 -27.12
CA ARG A 188 -34.85 -4.65 -25.73
C ARG A 188 -35.90 -5.56 -25.08
N ALA A 189 -37.19 -5.37 -25.39
CA ALA A 189 -38.25 -6.24 -24.89
C ALA A 189 -38.14 -7.68 -25.42
N ALA A 190 -37.79 -7.83 -26.71
CA ALA A 190 -37.52 -9.15 -27.29
C ALA A 190 -36.26 -9.79 -26.69
N GLN A 191 -35.18 -9.02 -26.49
CA GLN A 191 -33.94 -9.49 -25.89
C GLN A 191 -34.13 -10.05 -24.47
N TRP A 192 -35.06 -9.48 -23.69
CA TRP A 192 -35.29 -9.86 -22.30
C TRP A 192 -36.58 -10.65 -22.07
N GLY A 193 -37.26 -11.11 -23.12
CA GLY A 193 -38.48 -11.90 -23.01
C GLY A 193 -39.64 -11.16 -22.32
N LEU A 194 -39.65 -9.83 -22.37
CA LEU A 194 -40.72 -8.99 -21.81
C LEU A 194 -41.88 -8.92 -22.81
N GLU A 195 -42.61 -10.03 -22.94
CA GLU A 195 -43.82 -10.08 -23.76
C GLU A 195 -45.02 -9.49 -23.02
N PRO A 196 -45.97 -8.86 -23.74
CA PRO A 196 -47.20 -8.41 -23.12
C PRO A 196 -47.96 -9.63 -22.58
N TRP A 197 -48.46 -9.53 -21.36
CA TRP A 197 -49.53 -10.39 -20.85
C TRP A 197 -50.64 -10.40 -21.91
N SER A 198 -50.72 -11.47 -22.71
CA SER A 198 -51.91 -11.75 -23.50
C SER A 198 -52.94 -12.24 -22.51
N ALA A 199 -53.95 -11.41 -22.23
CA ALA A 199 -55.11 -11.88 -21.50
C ALA A 199 -55.66 -13.06 -22.30
N SER A 200 -55.59 -14.25 -21.71
CA SER A 200 -56.29 -15.42 -22.19
C SER A 200 -57.74 -15.02 -22.46
N SER A 201 -58.21 -15.43 -23.63
CA SER A 201 -59.63 -15.55 -23.91
C SER A 201 -60.26 -16.35 -22.77
N ASP A 202 -61.05 -15.70 -21.93
CA ASP A 202 -62.11 -16.33 -21.15
C ASP A 202 -63.27 -15.33 -21.07
N GLU A 203 -64.37 -15.77 -21.68
CA GLU A 203 -65.73 -15.22 -21.81
C GLU A 203 -65.97 -13.98 -22.70
#